data_AF-A0AAJ2E8U4-F1
#
_entry.id   AF-A0AAJ2E8U4-F1
#
_cell.length_a   1.000
_cell.length_b   1.000
_cell.length_c   1.000
_cell.angle_alpha   90.00
_cell.angle_beta   90.00
_cell.angle_gamma   90.00
#
_symmetry.space_group_name_H-M   'P 1'
#
loop_
_entity.id
_entity.type
_entity.pdbx_description
1 polymer ?
#
loop_
_entity_poly.entity_id
_entity_poly.type
_entity_poly.pdbx_seq_one_letter_code
_entity_poly.pdbx_strand_id
1 'polypeptide(L)'
;MTHFVLLVPLVAPVEGTAHYYWVILKWLHAFRAKQSTILLPRYYLNIQSDLSRWELSDWSKQFHEYNVGNLDSERVRLVCYEDGLTDWSLDKAPLERFISYVTRDSSELHRYFADAFSRLKALHQEVVAVTWLNCPSMRRAAQESGCALVFNEIGPLRKPYYAQCAYWDTSGVNGDTEVGIRWQREKAAFRDWVGDRGDAAISETLESVLISDAAREMYRSSEDSHTIGVALQVETDSNALAFSKGWNNLSLLEFASRSMSEHTPLVRYHPNGKALYPGKVDLGSSPLKFLGAIQELWTINSSLGIEAVLWRKKVRFFGSTPIQTFFDESGESSRLFRIWFFLTYLIPYSLLFSSEYYLWRLSNPSVADIAEKHFVSFQSQRRGERLVDKKPVPETSGRTLEVDAPNKLLDELFNLRRQCAEQNTRISQLQTFILDRDRWISDRDGWIKERDQWIEERDARIRVLETCGIEHNASSERPDGRSAAEELALNDRNVALDRLSAEAEVLRLELAESKEAQEIAKQEHERLREEFANINAQKATEVALREKAESDAVMLSSRLAALELRHDRLLHAARIVASYLQSRLVTTRWRTRHLVAMLKLCD
;
A
#
# COMPACT_ATOMS: atom_id res chain seq x y z
N MET A 1 -27.51 42.79 23.22
CA MET A 1 -26.85 42.35 21.97
C MET A 1 -26.29 40.96 22.19
N THR A 2 -26.43 40.06 21.21
CA THR A 2 -25.91 38.70 21.26
C THR A 2 -24.39 38.69 21.23
N HIS A 3 -23.77 37.94 22.16
CA HIS A 3 -22.33 37.76 22.23
C HIS A 3 -21.91 36.44 21.57
N PHE A 4 -20.91 36.49 20.69
CA PHE A 4 -20.41 35.31 19.99
C PHE A 4 -19.12 34.79 20.62
N VAL A 5 -19.06 33.47 20.78
CA VAL A 5 -17.92 32.79 21.40
C VAL A 5 -17.44 31.65 20.50
N LEU A 6 -16.18 31.68 20.08
CA LEU A 6 -15.52 30.56 19.42
C LEU A 6 -14.82 29.69 20.47
N LEU A 7 -15.19 28.42 20.52
CA LEU A 7 -14.60 27.40 21.37
C LEU A 7 -13.66 26.54 20.51
N VAL A 8 -12.36 26.81 20.61
CA VAL A 8 -11.34 26.00 19.93
C VAL A 8 -11.20 24.68 20.70
N PRO A 9 -11.19 23.51 20.05
CA PRO A 9 -11.10 22.24 20.75
C PRO A 9 -9.89 22.14 21.68
N LEU A 10 -10.14 21.63 22.89
CA LEU A 10 -9.12 21.48 23.93
C LEU A 10 -8.07 20.41 23.59
N VAL A 11 -8.53 19.32 22.97
CA VAL A 11 -7.73 18.13 22.63
C VAL A 11 -7.67 17.98 21.10
N ALA A 12 -6.52 17.50 20.62
CA ALA A 12 -6.26 17.20 19.22
C ALA A 12 -5.82 15.74 19.05
N PRO A 13 -6.02 15.12 17.88
CA PRO A 13 -5.57 13.75 17.62
C PRO A 13 -4.03 13.65 17.58
N VAL A 14 -3.34 14.77 17.35
CA VAL A 14 -1.88 14.88 17.45
C VAL A 14 -1.56 15.99 18.46
N GLU A 15 -0.87 15.65 19.54
CA GLU A 15 -0.55 16.60 20.60
C GLU A 15 0.28 17.79 20.09
N GLY A 16 0.04 18.96 20.68
CA GLY A 16 0.72 20.21 20.33
C GLY A 16 0.41 20.74 18.93
N THR A 17 -0.51 20.10 18.18
CA THR A 17 -0.81 20.48 16.80
C THR A 17 -2.08 21.33 16.74
N ALA A 18 -1.97 22.52 16.19
CA ALA A 18 -3.08 23.46 16.08
C ALA A 18 -3.88 23.28 14.79
N HIS A 19 -4.70 22.25 14.75
CA HIS A 19 -5.48 21.91 13.56
C HIS A 19 -6.52 22.97 13.18
N TYR A 20 -6.99 23.76 14.15
CA TYR A 20 -8.05 24.75 13.95
C TYR A 20 -7.52 26.18 13.82
N TYR A 21 -6.23 26.37 13.53
CA TYR A 21 -5.65 27.71 13.44
C TYR A 21 -6.28 28.55 12.32
N TRP A 22 -6.58 27.93 11.16
CA TRP A 22 -7.27 28.61 10.07
C TRP A 22 -8.67 29.11 10.46
N VAL A 23 -9.36 28.41 11.38
CA VAL A 23 -10.65 28.82 11.92
C VAL A 23 -10.51 30.09 12.74
N ILE A 24 -9.47 30.19 13.56
CA ILE A 24 -9.17 31.41 14.34
C ILE A 24 -8.91 32.58 13.38
N LEU A 25 -8.07 32.39 12.36
CA LEU A 25 -7.79 33.44 11.35
C LEU A 25 -9.05 33.89 10.62
N LYS A 26 -9.90 32.93 10.21
CA LYS A 26 -11.16 33.22 9.53
C LYS A 26 -12.17 33.90 10.45
N TRP A 27 -12.23 33.49 11.72
CA TRP A 27 -13.07 34.13 12.73
C TRP A 27 -12.66 35.58 12.97
N LEU A 28 -11.37 35.84 13.21
CA LEU A 28 -10.83 37.19 13.36
C LEU A 28 -11.15 38.06 12.14
N HIS A 29 -11.03 37.50 10.94
CA HIS A 29 -11.41 38.20 9.72
C HIS A 29 -12.91 38.53 9.68
N ALA A 30 -13.78 37.56 9.91
CA ALA A 30 -15.23 37.71 9.74
C ALA A 30 -15.90 38.50 10.88
N PHE A 31 -15.39 38.37 12.10
CA PHE A 31 -15.93 39.01 13.31
C PHE A 31 -15.18 40.30 13.68
N ARG A 32 -14.25 40.80 12.85
CA ARG A 32 -13.45 42.02 13.11
C ARG A 32 -14.25 43.27 13.52
N ALA A 33 -15.50 43.36 13.11
CA ALA A 33 -16.37 44.51 13.42
C ALA A 33 -17.24 44.30 14.68
N LYS A 34 -17.16 43.13 15.32
CA LYS A 34 -18.04 42.73 16.43
C LYS A 34 -17.24 42.35 17.66
N GLN A 35 -17.82 42.60 18.84
CA GLN A 35 -17.27 42.09 20.09
C GLN A 35 -17.49 40.57 20.13
N SER A 36 -16.42 39.81 20.33
CA SER A 36 -16.49 38.35 20.45
C SER A 36 -15.40 37.81 21.37
N THR A 37 -15.50 36.54 21.74
CA THR A 37 -14.49 35.85 22.56
C THR A 37 -14.03 34.58 21.88
N ILE A 38 -12.74 34.27 21.98
CA ILE A 38 -12.18 32.99 21.56
C ILE A 38 -11.62 32.29 22.81
N LEU A 39 -12.14 31.12 23.14
CA LEU A 39 -11.55 30.23 24.14
C LEU A 39 -10.65 29.23 23.42
N LEU A 40 -9.40 29.13 23.85
CA LEU A 40 -8.39 28.34 23.14
C LEU A 40 -7.33 27.73 24.07
N PRO A 41 -6.68 26.61 23.68
CA PRO A 41 -5.52 26.11 24.39
C PRO A 41 -4.33 27.08 24.31
N ARG A 42 -3.59 27.26 25.40
CA ARG A 42 -2.51 28.25 25.51
C ARG A 42 -1.46 28.17 24.39
N TYR A 43 -1.17 26.97 23.89
CA TYR A 43 -0.19 26.78 22.82
C TYR A 43 -0.56 27.50 21.52
N TYR A 44 -1.84 27.82 21.27
CA TYR A 44 -2.28 28.57 20.09
C TYR A 44 -1.74 30.01 20.05
N LEU A 45 -1.40 30.61 21.20
CA LEU A 45 -0.87 31.97 21.26
C LEU A 45 0.52 32.11 20.62
N ASN A 46 1.31 31.05 20.62
CA ASN A 46 2.71 31.09 20.13
C ASN A 46 2.84 30.71 18.64
N ILE A 47 1.75 30.31 17.99
CA ILE A 47 1.76 29.71 16.65
C ILE A 47 2.06 30.72 15.55
N GLN A 48 1.73 31.99 15.80
CA GLN A 48 1.98 33.08 14.86
C GLN A 48 3.46 33.18 14.44
N SER A 49 4.38 32.69 15.27
CA SER A 49 5.82 32.66 14.98
C SER A 49 6.24 31.59 13.95
N ASP A 50 5.41 30.58 13.70
CA ASP A 50 5.68 29.54 12.71
C ASP A 50 5.15 29.94 11.33
N LEU A 51 6.02 30.63 10.57
CA LEU A 51 5.70 31.09 9.21
C LEU A 51 5.61 29.95 8.18
N SER A 52 5.97 28.71 8.53
CA SER A 52 5.94 27.56 7.61
C SER A 52 4.56 26.91 7.46
N ARG A 53 3.60 27.37 8.26
CA ARG A 53 2.25 26.84 8.35
C ARG A 53 1.44 27.04 7.08
N TRP A 54 0.68 26.02 6.70
CA TRP A 54 -0.14 26.04 5.48
C TRP A 54 -1.22 27.12 5.53
N GLU A 55 -1.71 27.49 6.72
CA GLU A 55 -2.68 28.57 6.94
C GLU A 55 -2.15 29.95 6.52
N LEU A 56 -0.83 30.14 6.46
CA LEU A 56 -0.21 31.41 6.07
C LEU A 56 0.08 31.49 4.57
N SER A 57 -0.13 30.39 3.82
CA SER A 57 0.00 30.38 2.37
C SER A 57 -1.11 31.18 1.69
N ASP A 58 -0.80 31.79 0.54
CA ASP A 58 -1.78 32.56 -0.22
C ASP A 58 -2.91 31.69 -0.79
N TRP A 59 -2.59 30.43 -1.12
CA TRP A 59 -3.61 29.44 -1.49
C TRP A 59 -4.62 29.25 -0.37
N SER A 60 -4.18 29.07 0.88
CA SER A 60 -5.09 28.85 2.02
C SER A 60 -5.94 30.10 2.31
N LYS A 61 -5.32 31.29 2.32
CA LYS A 61 -6.03 32.57 2.46
C LYS A 61 -7.12 32.74 1.41
N GLN A 62 -6.81 32.44 0.15
CA GLN A 62 -7.76 32.53 -0.95
C GLN A 62 -8.85 31.45 -0.85
N PHE A 63 -8.49 30.22 -0.49
CA PHE A 63 -9.41 29.09 -0.39
C PHE A 63 -10.42 29.24 0.76
N HIS A 64 -9.95 29.71 1.92
CA HIS A 64 -10.78 29.92 3.10
C HIS A 64 -11.33 31.35 3.21
N GLU A 65 -10.94 32.24 2.29
CA GLU A 65 -11.43 33.61 2.15
C GLU A 65 -11.16 34.48 3.39
N TYR A 66 -9.93 34.46 3.89
CA TYR A 66 -9.49 35.38 4.95
C TYR A 66 -8.23 36.13 4.51
N ASN A 67 -8.08 37.34 5.03
CA ASN A 67 -6.85 38.12 4.93
C ASN A 67 -6.16 38.12 6.29
N VAL A 68 -4.86 37.84 6.30
CA VAL A 68 -4.02 37.96 7.50
C VAL A 68 -3.63 39.44 7.63
N GLY A 69 -4.48 40.22 8.29
CA GLY A 69 -4.13 41.53 8.83
C GLY A 69 -3.63 41.40 10.28
N ASN A 70 -3.22 42.52 10.89
CA ASN A 70 -2.73 42.53 12.27
C ASN A 70 -3.74 41.81 13.20
N LEU A 71 -3.28 40.78 13.90
CA LEU A 71 -4.12 39.88 14.72
C LEU A 71 -4.62 40.56 16.00
N ASP A 72 -4.14 41.78 16.24
CA ASP A 72 -4.51 42.62 17.36
C ASP A 72 -5.86 43.28 17.08
N SER A 73 -6.92 42.69 17.63
CA SER A 73 -8.26 43.27 17.60
C SER A 73 -8.70 43.54 19.02
N GLU A 74 -8.83 44.82 19.38
CA GLU A 74 -9.46 45.26 20.64
C GLU A 74 -10.90 44.73 20.82
N ARG A 75 -11.49 44.19 19.74
CA ARG A 75 -12.86 43.66 19.71
C ARG A 75 -12.94 42.15 19.90
N VAL A 76 -11.82 41.44 19.88
CA VAL A 76 -11.81 39.99 20.07
C VAL A 76 -10.99 39.64 21.30
N ARG A 77 -11.68 39.18 22.34
CA ARG A 77 -11.03 38.76 23.57
C ARG A 77 -10.53 37.32 23.45
N LEU A 78 -9.24 37.11 23.60
CA LEU A 78 -8.66 35.77 23.70
C LEU A 78 -8.64 35.31 25.16
N VAL A 79 -9.15 34.11 25.42
CA VAL A 79 -9.18 33.49 26.75
C VAL A 79 -8.55 32.11 26.65
N CYS A 80 -7.53 31.85 27.46
CA CYS A 80 -6.95 30.50 27.52
C CYS A 80 -7.82 29.60 28.39
N TYR A 81 -7.91 28.32 28.02
CA TYR A 81 -8.40 27.29 28.95
C TYR A 81 -7.51 27.22 30.20
N GLU A 82 -8.10 26.81 31.31
CA GLU A 82 -7.37 26.61 32.57
C GLU A 82 -6.32 25.51 32.43
N ASP A 83 -5.16 25.72 33.06
CA ASP A 83 -4.10 24.72 33.10
C ASP A 83 -4.62 23.48 33.87
N GLY A 84 -4.27 22.28 33.41
CA GLY A 84 -4.72 21.02 34.01
C GLY A 84 -6.12 20.54 33.62
N LEU A 85 -6.85 21.26 32.76
CA LEU A 85 -8.20 20.85 32.31
C LEU A 85 -8.23 19.50 31.56
N THR A 86 -7.07 19.01 31.13
CA THR A 86 -6.93 17.71 30.49
C THR A 86 -6.35 16.61 31.40
N ASP A 87 -6.18 16.89 32.69
CA ASP A 87 -5.50 15.98 33.63
C ASP A 87 -6.24 14.65 33.84
N TRP A 88 -7.56 14.66 33.61
CA TRP A 88 -8.43 13.47 33.59
C TRP A 88 -8.03 12.40 32.55
N SER A 89 -6.98 12.65 31.76
CA SER A 89 -6.60 11.82 30.61
C SER A 89 -5.09 11.66 30.41
N LEU A 90 -4.26 12.04 31.39
CA LEU A 90 -2.79 11.99 31.27
C LEU A 90 -2.24 10.56 31.13
N ASP A 91 -2.96 9.57 31.62
CA ASP A 91 -2.63 8.15 31.54
C ASP A 91 -2.99 7.50 30.18
N LYS A 92 -3.76 8.21 29.34
CA LYS A 92 -4.26 7.69 28.06
C LYS A 92 -3.40 8.12 26.88
N ALA A 93 -3.34 7.27 25.86
CA ALA A 93 -2.71 7.63 24.60
C ALA A 93 -3.44 8.81 23.92
N PRO A 94 -2.74 9.75 23.23
CA PRO A 94 -3.34 10.94 22.63
C PRO A 94 -4.61 10.71 21.80
N LEU A 95 -4.64 9.64 21.00
CA LEU A 95 -5.80 9.28 20.18
C LEU A 95 -7.01 8.88 21.04
N GLU A 96 -6.79 8.12 22.12
CA GLU A 96 -7.86 7.73 23.05
C GLU A 96 -8.39 8.94 23.81
N ARG A 97 -7.50 9.86 24.23
CA ARG A 97 -7.88 11.14 24.84
C ARG A 97 -8.79 11.94 23.92
N PHE A 98 -8.41 12.05 22.65
CA PHE A 98 -9.19 12.73 21.62
C PHE A 98 -10.55 12.07 21.38
N ILE A 99 -10.58 10.75 21.19
CA ILE A 99 -11.84 10.00 21.02
C ILE A 99 -12.75 10.19 22.24
N SER A 100 -12.21 10.11 23.46
CA SER A 100 -12.97 10.33 24.69
C SER A 100 -13.53 11.75 24.77
N TYR A 101 -12.75 12.77 24.41
CA TYR A 101 -13.22 14.17 24.36
C TYR A 101 -14.39 14.35 23.38
N VAL A 102 -14.32 13.68 22.23
CA VAL A 102 -15.30 13.81 21.14
C VAL A 102 -16.59 13.03 21.39
N THR A 103 -16.51 11.88 22.07
CA THR A 103 -17.61 10.90 22.13
C THR A 103 -18.17 10.66 23.52
N ARG A 104 -17.49 11.07 24.59
CA ARG A 104 -17.90 10.79 25.97
C ARG A 104 -18.15 12.05 26.76
N ASP A 105 -19.13 11.96 27.65
CA ASP A 105 -19.37 12.97 28.68
C ASP A 105 -18.35 12.82 29.82
N SER A 106 -17.83 13.93 30.33
CA SER A 106 -16.91 14.02 31.47
C SER A 106 -17.45 15.06 32.44
N SER A 107 -17.48 14.70 33.72
CA SER A 107 -17.98 15.59 34.77
C SER A 107 -17.08 16.81 34.96
N GLU A 108 -15.77 16.65 34.80
CA GLU A 108 -14.77 17.72 34.89
C GLU A 108 -14.94 18.73 33.76
N LEU A 109 -15.00 18.26 32.51
CA LEU A 109 -15.21 19.11 31.34
C LEU A 109 -16.58 19.79 31.40
N HIS A 110 -17.62 19.06 31.79
CA HIS A 110 -18.95 19.61 31.93
C HIS A 110 -18.97 20.75 32.96
N ARG A 111 -18.40 20.53 34.15
CA ARG A 111 -18.33 21.56 35.20
C ARG A 111 -17.60 22.81 34.72
N TYR A 112 -16.48 22.63 34.01
CA TYR A 112 -15.73 23.73 33.43
C TYR A 112 -16.56 24.54 32.42
N PHE A 113 -17.18 23.88 31.45
CA PHE A 113 -17.98 24.56 30.45
C PHE A 113 -19.24 25.19 31.05
N ALA A 114 -19.88 24.57 32.05
CA ALA A 114 -21.04 25.11 32.73
C ALA A 114 -20.69 26.41 33.48
N ASP A 115 -19.56 26.45 34.17
CA ASP A 115 -19.06 27.68 34.81
C ASP A 115 -18.67 28.74 33.78
N ALA A 116 -18.00 28.36 32.68
CA ALA A 116 -17.67 29.28 31.59
C ALA A 116 -18.94 29.91 30.96
N PHE A 117 -19.96 29.12 30.66
CA PHE A 117 -21.23 29.61 30.12
C PHE A 117 -22.00 30.45 31.12
N SER A 118 -22.02 30.07 32.40
CA SER A 118 -22.66 30.85 33.47
C SER A 118 -22.03 32.24 33.59
N ARG A 119 -20.69 32.33 33.58
CA ARG A 119 -19.96 33.61 33.58
C ARG A 119 -20.27 34.47 32.36
N LEU A 120 -20.37 33.85 31.18
CA LEU A 120 -20.75 34.57 29.95
C LEU A 120 -22.20 35.08 30.01
N LYS A 121 -23.14 34.28 30.52
CA LYS A 121 -24.55 34.65 30.69
C LYS A 121 -24.78 35.72 31.75
N ALA A 122 -23.91 35.82 32.74
CA ALA A 122 -23.92 36.92 33.70
C ALA A 122 -23.55 38.28 33.06
N LEU A 123 -22.74 38.25 31.99
CA LEU A 123 -22.29 39.46 31.28
C LEU A 123 -23.14 39.78 30.05
N HIS A 124 -23.78 38.77 29.46
CA HIS A 124 -24.47 38.86 28.18
C HIS A 124 -25.81 38.16 28.22
N GLN A 125 -26.87 38.87 27.79
CA GLN A 125 -28.22 38.32 27.75
C GLN A 125 -28.34 37.09 26.83
N GLU A 126 -27.70 37.14 25.67
CA GLU A 126 -27.68 36.06 24.70
C GLU A 126 -26.24 35.69 24.34
N VAL A 127 -25.96 34.39 24.33
CA VAL A 127 -24.64 33.84 24.03
C VAL A 127 -24.81 32.77 22.96
N VAL A 128 -24.05 32.93 21.87
CA VAL A 128 -23.94 31.93 20.79
C VAL A 128 -22.52 31.40 20.79
N ALA A 129 -22.38 30.16 21.24
CA ALA A 129 -21.14 29.41 21.25
C ALA A 129 -20.98 28.61 19.95
N VAL A 130 -19.75 28.55 19.43
CA VAL A 130 -19.42 27.93 18.15
C VAL A 130 -18.22 27.03 18.34
N THR A 131 -18.30 25.79 17.90
CA THR A 131 -17.20 24.81 17.94
C THR A 131 -17.04 24.13 16.58
N TRP A 132 -15.89 23.51 16.38
CA TRP A 132 -15.54 22.75 15.17
C TRP A 132 -15.33 21.26 15.44
N LEU A 133 -15.79 20.81 16.60
CA LEU A 133 -15.67 19.44 17.05
C LEU A 133 -16.77 19.12 18.05
N ASN A 134 -17.26 17.87 18.03
CA ASN A 134 -18.19 17.39 19.03
C ASN A 134 -17.52 17.33 20.42
N CYS A 135 -18.30 17.63 21.46
CA CYS A 135 -17.93 17.41 22.85
C CYS A 135 -19.25 17.29 23.67
N PRO A 136 -19.64 16.08 24.09
CA PRO A 136 -20.90 15.87 24.82
C PRO A 136 -21.01 16.70 26.11
N SER A 137 -19.90 16.81 26.86
CA SER A 137 -19.83 17.59 28.09
C SER A 137 -20.15 19.07 27.87
N MET A 138 -19.62 19.65 26.79
CA MET A 138 -19.86 21.03 26.38
C MET A 138 -21.30 21.23 25.88
N ARG A 139 -21.84 20.26 25.11
CA ARG A 139 -23.22 20.29 24.64
C ARG A 139 -24.20 20.33 25.82
N ARG A 140 -24.01 19.44 26.79
CA ARG A 140 -24.80 19.37 28.02
C ARG A 140 -24.73 20.67 28.81
N ALA A 141 -23.52 21.19 29.03
CA ALA A 141 -23.31 22.46 29.72
C ALA A 141 -23.97 23.65 29.03
N ALA A 142 -23.90 23.73 27.69
CA ALA A 142 -24.53 24.80 26.92
C ALA A 142 -26.06 24.74 27.04
N GLN A 143 -26.64 23.54 26.93
CA GLN A 143 -28.07 23.32 27.06
C GLN A 143 -28.58 23.73 28.44
N GLU A 144 -27.93 23.28 29.52
CA GLU A 144 -28.31 23.61 30.90
C GLU A 144 -28.16 25.11 31.21
N SER A 145 -27.21 25.78 30.56
CA SER A 145 -26.98 27.23 30.73
C SER A 145 -27.86 28.11 29.83
N GLY A 146 -28.67 27.52 28.95
CA GLY A 146 -29.47 28.25 27.97
C GLY A 146 -28.63 29.03 26.95
N CYS A 147 -27.45 28.51 26.59
CA CYS A 147 -26.58 29.04 25.54
C CYS A 147 -26.85 28.28 24.24
N ALA A 148 -26.95 29.01 23.12
CA ALA A 148 -27.00 28.36 21.81
C ALA A 148 -25.61 27.80 21.48
N LEU A 149 -25.54 26.54 21.07
CA LEU A 149 -24.29 25.90 20.63
C LEU A 149 -24.42 25.48 19.17
N VAL A 150 -23.45 25.91 18.36
CA VAL A 150 -23.36 25.62 16.93
C VAL A 150 -22.09 24.81 16.67
N PHE A 151 -22.24 23.74 15.89
CA PHE A 151 -21.16 22.90 15.39
C PHE A 151 -20.96 23.21 13.91
N ASN A 152 -19.75 23.65 13.57
CA ASN A 152 -19.34 23.94 12.22
C ASN A 152 -18.30 22.95 11.73
N GLU A 153 -18.25 22.75 10.42
CA GLU A 153 -17.12 22.14 9.73
C GLU A 153 -17.15 22.54 8.25
N ILE A 154 -16.00 22.46 7.56
CA ILE A 154 -16.00 22.57 6.11
C ILE A 154 -16.77 21.40 5.49
N GLY A 155 -17.62 21.72 4.51
CA GLY A 155 -18.54 20.75 3.94
C GLY A 155 -17.86 19.77 3.00
N PRO A 156 -18.61 18.77 2.51
CA PRO A 156 -18.09 17.74 1.64
C PRO A 156 -17.85 18.24 0.21
N LEU A 157 -18.55 19.28 -0.23
CA LEU A 157 -18.39 19.86 -1.57
C LEU A 157 -17.46 21.06 -1.50
N ARG A 158 -16.31 20.97 -2.18
CA ARG A 158 -15.23 21.97 -2.09
C ARG A 158 -14.79 22.46 -3.47
N LYS A 159 -14.28 23.69 -3.52
CA LYS A 159 -13.61 24.24 -4.69
C LYS A 159 -12.38 23.37 -5.07
N PRO A 160 -12.00 23.30 -6.35
CA PRO A 160 -12.59 24.04 -7.48
C PRO A 160 -13.78 23.33 -8.14
N TYR A 161 -14.10 22.10 -7.75
CA TYR A 161 -15.07 21.27 -8.45
C TYR A 161 -16.51 21.60 -8.09
N TYR A 162 -16.74 22.04 -6.85
CA TYR A 162 -18.08 22.32 -6.37
C TYR A 162 -18.20 23.73 -5.82
N ALA A 163 -19.45 24.19 -5.72
CA ALA A 163 -19.75 25.33 -4.89
C ALA A 163 -19.41 24.93 -3.44
N GLN A 164 -18.40 25.58 -2.88
CA GLN A 164 -17.92 25.34 -1.51
C GLN A 164 -19.08 25.42 -0.51
N CYS A 165 -19.27 24.35 0.24
CA CYS A 165 -20.30 24.28 1.27
C CYS A 165 -19.70 24.06 2.66
N ALA A 166 -20.55 24.07 3.66
CA ALA A 166 -20.21 23.87 5.06
C ALA A 166 -21.30 23.13 5.82
N TYR A 167 -20.93 22.57 6.97
CA TYR A 167 -21.85 22.11 7.99
C TYR A 167 -22.12 23.24 8.99
N TRP A 168 -23.39 23.37 9.35
CA TRP A 168 -23.88 24.18 10.46
C TRP A 168 -25.00 23.36 11.11
N ASP A 169 -24.80 22.97 12.36
CA ASP A 169 -25.67 22.03 13.06
C ASP A 169 -25.75 22.44 14.55
N THR A 170 -26.90 22.21 15.20
CA THR A 170 -27.08 22.55 16.63
C THR A 170 -26.96 21.35 17.56
N SER A 171 -26.85 20.14 17.01
CA SER A 171 -26.60 18.89 17.72
C SER A 171 -25.12 18.49 17.63
N GLY A 172 -24.56 18.38 16.44
CA GLY A 172 -23.21 17.86 16.24
C GLY A 172 -22.77 17.90 14.79
N VAL A 173 -21.47 17.74 14.56
CA VAL A 173 -20.89 17.77 13.21
C VAL A 173 -20.18 16.46 12.86
N ASN A 174 -20.35 16.06 11.60
CA ASN A 174 -19.99 14.76 11.04
C ASN A 174 -20.71 13.55 11.67
N GLY A 175 -20.53 13.34 12.97
CA GLY A 175 -21.32 12.42 13.79
C GLY A 175 -22.26 13.17 14.74
N ASP A 176 -23.22 12.45 15.33
CA ASP A 176 -24.25 13.00 16.23
C ASP A 176 -24.99 14.24 15.67
N THR A 177 -25.18 14.28 14.35
CA THR A 177 -25.81 15.38 13.64
C THR A 177 -27.32 15.40 13.86
N GLU A 178 -27.97 16.55 13.67
CA GLU A 178 -29.43 16.66 13.76
C GLU A 178 -30.16 16.15 12.50
N VAL A 179 -29.43 15.71 11.46
CA VAL A 179 -29.96 15.44 10.11
C VAL A 179 -31.22 14.59 10.13
N GLY A 180 -31.16 13.42 10.77
CA GLY A 180 -32.29 12.48 10.76
C GLY A 180 -33.54 13.07 11.43
N ILE A 181 -33.37 13.67 12.61
CA ILE A 181 -34.46 14.29 13.38
C ILE A 181 -35.03 15.48 12.62
N ARG A 182 -34.16 16.33 12.06
CA ARG A 182 -34.55 17.53 11.33
C ARG A 182 -35.27 17.18 10.02
N TRP A 183 -34.81 16.16 9.30
CA TRP A 183 -35.50 15.65 8.12
C TRP A 183 -36.92 15.19 8.46
N GLN A 184 -37.11 14.39 9.52
CA GLN A 184 -38.45 13.93 9.90
C GLN A 184 -39.41 15.09 10.20
N ARG A 185 -38.91 16.18 10.79
CA ARG A 185 -39.68 17.39 11.06
C ARG A 185 -40.00 18.19 9.80
N GLU A 186 -39.06 18.28 8.87
CA GLU A 186 -39.13 19.20 7.72
C GLU A 186 -39.66 18.55 6.43
N LYS A 187 -39.64 17.21 6.33
CA LYS A 187 -39.96 16.43 5.12
C LYS A 187 -41.30 16.80 4.48
N ALA A 188 -42.35 16.96 5.27
CA ALA A 188 -43.68 17.28 4.75
C ALA A 188 -43.70 18.67 4.08
N ALA A 189 -43.27 19.71 4.80
CA ALA A 189 -43.22 21.07 4.28
C ALA A 189 -42.23 21.21 3.11
N PHE A 190 -41.13 20.45 3.13
CA PHE A 190 -40.15 20.47 2.04
C PHE A 190 -40.71 19.81 0.77
N ARG A 191 -41.46 18.70 0.90
CA ARG A 191 -42.14 18.07 -0.24
C ARG A 191 -43.09 19.05 -0.92
N ASP A 192 -43.87 19.80 -0.16
CA ASP A 192 -44.80 20.78 -0.71
C ASP A 192 -44.04 21.89 -1.47
N TRP A 193 -42.95 22.41 -0.89
CA TRP A 193 -42.07 23.40 -1.53
C TRP A 193 -41.43 22.90 -2.84
N VAL A 194 -41.04 21.62 -2.90
CA VAL A 194 -40.53 20.97 -4.12
C VAL A 194 -41.65 20.75 -5.14
N GLY A 195 -42.85 20.34 -4.69
CA GLY A 195 -44.02 20.07 -5.53
C GLY A 195 -44.39 21.26 -6.41
N ASP A 196 -44.34 22.47 -5.86
CA ASP A 196 -44.62 23.73 -6.58
C ASP A 196 -43.62 24.02 -7.72
N ARG A 197 -42.43 23.39 -7.71
CA ARG A 197 -41.33 23.62 -8.66
C ARG A 197 -41.06 22.43 -9.59
N GLY A 198 -41.47 21.22 -9.19
CA GLY A 198 -41.18 19.96 -9.87
C GLY A 198 -39.84 19.33 -9.44
N ASP A 199 -39.89 18.07 -9.02
CA ASP A 199 -38.76 17.30 -8.46
C ASP A 199 -37.55 17.21 -9.43
N ALA A 200 -37.82 16.92 -10.71
CA ALA A 200 -36.77 16.82 -11.73
C ALA A 200 -36.08 18.17 -11.99
N ALA A 201 -36.87 19.24 -12.10
CA ALA A 201 -36.38 20.58 -12.39
C ALA A 201 -35.52 21.12 -11.25
N ILE A 202 -35.95 20.94 -9.99
CA ILE A 202 -35.15 21.40 -8.85
C ILE A 202 -33.87 20.58 -8.69
N SER A 203 -33.90 19.26 -8.95
CA SER A 203 -32.69 18.44 -8.88
C SER A 203 -31.68 18.83 -9.95
N GLU A 204 -32.11 19.09 -11.18
CA GLU A 204 -31.22 19.55 -12.26
C GLU A 204 -30.64 20.93 -11.94
N THR A 205 -31.48 21.84 -11.46
CA THR A 205 -31.05 23.19 -11.09
C THR A 205 -30.04 23.14 -9.94
N LEU A 206 -30.28 22.31 -8.92
CA LEU A 206 -29.36 22.08 -7.81
C LEU A 206 -27.99 21.59 -8.30
N GLU A 207 -27.95 20.57 -9.18
CA GLU A 207 -26.71 20.08 -9.76
C GLU A 207 -26.00 21.17 -10.59
N SER A 208 -26.76 22.00 -11.32
CA SER A 208 -26.21 23.13 -12.08
C SER A 208 -25.53 24.17 -11.20
N VAL A 209 -26.05 24.43 -10.00
CA VAL A 209 -25.46 25.39 -9.05
C VAL A 209 -24.39 24.75 -8.16
N LEU A 210 -24.42 23.44 -7.92
CA LEU A 210 -23.46 22.77 -7.03
C LEU A 210 -22.28 22.14 -7.74
N ILE A 211 -22.35 21.81 -9.03
CA ILE A 211 -21.29 21.14 -9.79
C ILE A 211 -20.72 22.06 -10.88
N SER A 212 -19.39 22.18 -10.98
CA SER A 212 -18.75 23.05 -11.97
C SER A 212 -18.64 22.36 -13.33
N ASP A 213 -18.46 23.14 -14.38
CA ASP A 213 -18.29 22.57 -15.73
C ASP A 213 -16.99 21.74 -15.81
N ALA A 214 -15.92 22.21 -15.15
CA ALA A 214 -14.69 21.44 -14.99
C ALA A 214 -14.90 20.11 -14.24
N ALA A 215 -15.78 20.07 -13.24
CA ALA A 215 -16.10 18.84 -12.53
C ALA A 215 -16.84 17.84 -13.42
N ARG A 216 -17.80 18.32 -14.23
CA ARG A 216 -18.50 17.48 -15.22
C ARG A 216 -17.56 16.88 -16.25
N GLU A 217 -16.64 17.67 -16.76
CA GLU A 217 -15.64 17.20 -17.72
C GLU A 217 -14.73 16.13 -17.10
N MET A 218 -14.18 16.41 -15.91
CA MET A 218 -13.30 15.46 -15.23
C MET A 218 -14.00 14.13 -14.92
N TYR A 219 -15.25 14.17 -14.46
CA TYR A 219 -16.03 12.96 -14.18
C TYR A 219 -16.34 12.15 -15.45
N ARG A 220 -16.73 12.81 -16.55
CA ARG A 220 -17.07 12.14 -17.82
C ARG A 220 -15.86 11.62 -18.60
N SER A 221 -14.68 12.17 -18.36
CA SER A 221 -13.44 11.76 -19.03
C SER A 221 -12.94 10.36 -18.64
N SER A 222 -13.59 9.69 -17.69
CA SER A 222 -13.21 8.36 -17.21
C SER A 222 -14.21 7.31 -17.68
N GLU A 223 -13.70 6.14 -18.06
CA GLU A 223 -14.52 4.98 -18.40
C GLU A 223 -14.74 4.12 -17.15
N ASP A 224 -16.00 3.74 -16.94
CA ASP A 224 -16.44 2.91 -15.80
C ASP A 224 -15.87 1.49 -15.96
N SER A 225 -14.67 1.28 -15.42
CA SER A 225 -13.80 0.13 -15.70
C SER A 225 -13.54 -0.74 -14.47
N HIS A 226 -14.00 -0.32 -13.29
CA HIS A 226 -13.86 -1.06 -12.03
C HIS A 226 -15.21 -1.19 -11.34
N THR A 227 -15.56 -2.39 -10.88
CA THR A 227 -16.81 -2.62 -10.16
C THR A 227 -16.85 -1.86 -8.83
N ILE A 228 -15.74 -1.87 -8.08
CA ILE A 228 -15.67 -1.26 -6.75
C ILE A 228 -14.43 -0.37 -6.64
N GLY A 229 -14.66 0.86 -6.15
CA GLY A 229 -13.61 1.74 -5.65
C GLY A 229 -13.63 1.81 -4.12
N VAL A 230 -12.46 1.89 -3.49
CA VAL A 230 -12.32 2.09 -2.04
C VAL A 230 -11.63 3.43 -1.79
N ALA A 231 -12.29 4.33 -1.06
CA ALA A 231 -11.70 5.61 -0.67
C ALA A 231 -11.22 5.60 0.79
N LEU A 232 -9.91 5.76 0.97
CA LEU A 232 -9.26 5.84 2.28
C LEU A 232 -9.30 7.26 2.84
N GLN A 233 -9.10 7.37 4.16
CA GLN A 233 -9.15 8.63 4.90
C GLN A 233 -7.85 8.88 5.67
N VAL A 234 -7.67 10.11 6.17
CA VAL A 234 -6.57 10.41 7.11
C VAL A 234 -6.80 9.62 8.39
N GLU A 235 -5.82 8.82 8.79
CA GLU A 235 -5.92 7.88 9.91
C GLU A 235 -6.20 8.57 11.25
N THR A 236 -5.81 9.83 11.36
CA THR A 236 -5.97 10.65 12.56
C THR A 236 -7.10 11.68 12.46
N ASP A 237 -7.99 11.59 11.47
CA ASP A 237 -9.20 12.43 11.38
C ASP A 237 -10.23 12.00 12.44
N SER A 238 -10.94 12.96 13.03
CA SER A 238 -12.12 12.74 13.86
C SER A 238 -13.12 11.75 13.26
N ASN A 239 -13.36 11.82 11.94
CA ASN A 239 -14.23 10.89 11.25
C ASN A 239 -13.76 9.44 11.33
N ALA A 240 -12.46 9.22 11.09
CA ALA A 240 -11.84 7.90 11.10
C ALA A 240 -11.65 7.35 12.52
N LEU A 241 -11.50 8.24 13.52
CA LEU A 241 -11.24 7.86 14.90
C LEU A 241 -12.52 7.67 15.74
N ALA A 242 -13.43 8.65 15.70
CA ALA A 242 -14.58 8.71 16.60
C ALA A 242 -15.87 8.17 15.97
N PHE A 243 -16.02 8.28 14.65
CA PHE A 243 -17.27 8.00 13.94
C PHE A 243 -17.16 6.83 12.96
N SER A 244 -16.12 6.02 13.07
CA SER A 244 -15.84 4.93 12.12
C SER A 244 -16.59 3.63 12.40
N LYS A 245 -17.30 3.53 13.53
CA LYS A 245 -17.95 2.28 13.99
C LYS A 245 -16.96 1.10 14.10
N GLY A 246 -15.71 1.38 14.48
CA GLY A 246 -14.65 0.37 14.63
C GLY A 246 -13.91 0.02 13.33
N TRP A 247 -14.31 0.59 12.19
CA TRP A 247 -13.59 0.43 10.93
C TRP A 247 -12.35 1.31 10.87
N ASN A 248 -11.33 0.86 10.16
CA ASN A 248 -10.19 1.66 9.76
C ASN A 248 -9.81 1.34 8.30
N ASN A 249 -8.86 2.09 7.74
CA ASN A 249 -8.44 1.90 6.34
C ASN A 249 -8.03 0.44 6.05
N LEU A 250 -7.30 -0.20 6.97
CA LEU A 250 -6.85 -1.59 6.81
C LEU A 250 -8.02 -2.58 6.83
N SER A 251 -8.92 -2.47 7.82
CA SER A 251 -10.05 -3.39 7.94
C SER A 251 -11.03 -3.25 6.77
N LEU A 252 -11.22 -2.03 6.25
CA LEU A 252 -12.02 -1.79 5.04
C LEU A 252 -11.40 -2.45 3.81
N LEU A 253 -10.08 -2.32 3.61
CA LEU A 253 -9.38 -2.92 2.48
C LEU A 253 -9.36 -4.44 2.52
N GLU A 254 -9.13 -5.02 3.69
CA GLU A 254 -9.22 -6.47 3.90
C GLU A 254 -10.63 -6.98 3.58
N PHE A 255 -11.65 -6.27 4.05
CA PHE A 255 -13.04 -6.62 3.75
C PHE A 255 -13.37 -6.51 2.26
N ALA A 256 -12.93 -5.44 1.59
CA ALA A 256 -13.12 -5.25 0.16
C ALA A 256 -12.43 -6.34 -0.67
N SER A 257 -11.18 -6.65 -0.34
CA SER A 257 -10.39 -7.68 -1.04
C SER A 257 -11.01 -9.07 -0.89
N ARG A 258 -11.56 -9.41 0.29
CA ARG A 258 -12.22 -10.71 0.51
C ARG A 258 -13.59 -10.81 -0.14
N SER A 259 -14.31 -9.69 -0.24
CA SER A 259 -15.65 -9.65 -0.82
C SER A 259 -15.64 -9.77 -2.34
N MET A 260 -14.50 -9.51 -2.98
CA MET A 260 -14.33 -9.48 -4.44
C MET A 260 -13.34 -10.56 -4.88
N SER A 261 -13.77 -11.82 -4.93
CA SER A 261 -12.92 -12.96 -5.28
C SER A 261 -12.36 -12.91 -6.71
N GLU A 262 -12.98 -12.16 -7.63
CA GLU A 262 -12.59 -12.09 -9.04
C GLU A 262 -12.01 -10.73 -9.48
N HIS A 263 -12.15 -9.66 -8.68
CA HIS A 263 -11.72 -8.32 -9.07
C HIS A 263 -11.04 -7.55 -7.92
N THR A 264 -9.83 -7.07 -8.16
CA THR A 264 -9.13 -6.19 -7.22
C THR A 264 -9.83 -4.82 -7.17
N PRO A 265 -10.25 -4.33 -5.99
CA PRO A 265 -10.84 -3.00 -5.88
C PRO A 265 -9.83 -1.90 -6.25
N LEU A 266 -10.30 -0.83 -6.87
CA LEU A 266 -9.47 0.36 -7.14
C LEU A 266 -9.40 1.20 -5.86
N VAL A 267 -8.20 1.39 -5.30
CA VAL A 267 -8.00 2.08 -4.03
C VAL A 267 -7.57 3.52 -4.28
N ARG A 268 -8.27 4.49 -3.69
CA ARG A 268 -7.86 5.90 -3.68
C ARG A 268 -7.41 6.33 -2.30
N TYR A 269 -6.17 6.79 -2.21
CA TYR A 269 -5.64 7.37 -0.99
C TYR A 269 -6.17 8.77 -0.75
N HIS A 270 -6.30 9.11 0.53
CA HIS A 270 -6.44 10.50 0.91
C HIS A 270 -5.10 11.23 0.68
N PRO A 271 -5.07 12.43 0.07
CA PRO A 271 -3.82 13.15 -0.20
C PRO A 271 -2.96 13.44 1.04
N ASN A 272 -3.63 13.59 2.20
CA ASN A 272 -2.99 13.79 3.50
C ASN A 272 -2.90 12.52 4.36
N GLY A 273 -3.21 11.34 3.80
CA GLY A 273 -3.04 10.05 4.49
C GLY A 273 -1.57 9.77 4.78
N LYS A 274 -1.29 9.12 5.91
CA LYS A 274 0.09 8.89 6.37
C LYS A 274 0.60 7.48 6.08
N ALA A 275 -0.28 6.51 5.86
CA ALA A 275 0.10 5.14 5.57
C ALA A 275 -0.11 4.76 4.11
N LEU A 276 0.69 3.79 3.65
CA LEU A 276 0.53 3.11 2.37
C LEU A 276 -0.08 1.73 2.64
N TYR A 277 -1.05 1.35 1.81
CA TYR A 277 -1.76 0.08 1.91
C TYR A 277 -1.56 -0.75 0.64
N PRO A 278 -1.58 -2.09 0.71
CA PRO A 278 -1.48 -2.89 -0.51
C PRO A 278 -2.74 -2.78 -1.39
N GLY A 279 -2.57 -2.98 -2.69
CA GLY A 279 -3.67 -3.04 -3.66
C GLY A 279 -3.42 -2.21 -4.92
N LYS A 280 -4.43 -2.21 -5.81
CA LYS A 280 -4.41 -1.44 -7.04
C LYS A 280 -4.79 0.01 -6.75
N VAL A 281 -3.79 0.89 -6.69
CA VAL A 281 -3.96 2.28 -6.27
C VAL A 281 -4.18 3.22 -7.45
N ASP A 282 -5.19 4.09 -7.34
CA ASP A 282 -5.40 5.24 -8.20
C ASP A 282 -4.44 6.37 -7.84
N LEU A 283 -3.58 6.76 -8.79
CA LEU A 283 -2.68 7.92 -8.69
C LEU A 283 -3.20 9.13 -9.46
N GLY A 284 -4.47 9.09 -9.92
CA GLY A 284 -5.11 10.18 -10.61
C GLY A 284 -5.12 11.46 -9.76
N SER A 285 -4.80 12.58 -10.40
CA SER A 285 -4.78 13.89 -9.75
C SER A 285 -6.15 14.38 -9.29
N SER A 286 -7.24 13.73 -9.74
CA SER A 286 -8.61 14.15 -9.46
C SER A 286 -9.46 13.03 -8.84
N PRO A 287 -10.13 13.29 -7.70
CA PRO A 287 -11.08 12.34 -7.13
C PRO A 287 -12.29 12.09 -8.05
N LEU A 288 -12.60 13.01 -8.97
CA LEU A 288 -13.71 12.85 -9.90
C LEU A 288 -13.43 11.84 -11.01
N LYS A 289 -12.18 11.76 -11.49
CA LYS A 289 -11.77 10.72 -12.44
C LYS A 289 -11.88 9.34 -11.80
N PHE A 290 -11.45 9.23 -10.55
CA PHE A 290 -11.67 8.02 -9.74
C PHE A 290 -13.15 7.66 -9.60
N LEU A 291 -14.02 8.61 -9.25
CA LEU A 291 -15.47 8.35 -9.16
C LEU A 291 -16.09 7.96 -10.51
N GLY A 292 -15.61 8.53 -11.62
CA GLY A 292 -16.06 8.19 -12.96
C GLY A 292 -15.59 6.79 -13.42
N ALA A 293 -14.47 6.32 -12.90
CA ALA A 293 -13.89 5.01 -13.24
C ALA A 293 -14.52 3.82 -12.50
N ILE A 294 -15.41 4.07 -11.52
CA ILE A 294 -15.97 3.03 -10.64
C ILE A 294 -17.51 2.95 -10.73
N GLN A 295 -18.06 1.75 -10.54
CA GLN A 295 -19.52 1.54 -10.47
C GLN A 295 -20.08 1.84 -9.08
N GLU A 296 -19.33 1.47 -8.04
CA GLU A 296 -19.70 1.62 -6.63
C GLU A 296 -18.52 2.08 -5.77
N LEU A 297 -18.77 2.98 -4.82
CA LEU A 297 -17.78 3.48 -3.88
C LEU A 297 -17.97 2.89 -2.48
N TRP A 298 -16.91 2.34 -1.90
CA TRP A 298 -16.85 1.90 -0.51
C TRP A 298 -15.95 2.85 0.29
N THR A 299 -16.45 3.33 1.43
CA THR A 299 -15.69 4.23 2.31
C THR A 299 -16.18 4.13 3.75
N ILE A 300 -15.37 4.52 4.73
CA ILE A 300 -15.81 4.55 6.12
C ILE A 300 -16.86 5.66 6.25
N ASN A 301 -16.43 6.91 6.10
CA ASN A 301 -17.29 8.10 6.19
C ASN A 301 -16.67 9.32 5.50
N SER A 302 -15.94 9.08 4.41
CA SER A 302 -15.30 10.14 3.64
C SER A 302 -16.32 11.09 2.99
N SER A 303 -15.97 12.38 2.91
CA SER A 303 -16.71 13.36 2.09
C SER A 303 -16.86 12.92 0.64
N LEU A 304 -15.91 12.14 0.11
CA LEU A 304 -16.00 11.58 -1.24
C LEU A 304 -17.22 10.65 -1.43
N GLY A 305 -17.68 10.01 -0.35
CA GLY A 305 -18.94 9.26 -0.35
C GLY A 305 -20.16 10.17 -0.57
N ILE A 306 -20.16 11.36 0.03
CA ILE A 306 -21.24 12.34 -0.15
C ILE A 306 -21.18 12.95 -1.56
N GLU A 307 -19.98 13.21 -2.08
CA GLU A 307 -19.79 13.58 -3.48
C GLU A 307 -20.36 12.52 -4.42
N ALA A 308 -20.09 11.24 -4.19
CA ALA A 308 -20.63 10.15 -5.00
C ALA A 308 -22.17 10.09 -4.99
N VAL A 309 -22.82 10.39 -3.84
CA VAL A 309 -24.29 10.53 -3.77
C VAL A 309 -24.80 11.74 -4.57
N LEU A 310 -24.06 12.86 -4.61
CA LEU A 310 -24.38 13.97 -5.51
C LEU A 310 -24.33 13.51 -6.98
N TRP A 311 -23.33 12.73 -7.36
CA TRP A 311 -23.18 12.14 -8.71
C TRP A 311 -24.10 10.95 -8.98
N ARG A 312 -24.98 10.59 -8.04
CA ARG A 312 -25.90 9.45 -8.15
C ARG A 312 -25.17 8.10 -8.33
N LYS A 313 -23.92 8.00 -7.85
CA LYS A 313 -23.19 6.73 -7.78
C LYS A 313 -23.66 5.90 -6.59
N LYS A 314 -23.52 4.58 -6.72
CA LYS A 314 -23.75 3.67 -5.60
C LYS A 314 -22.65 3.88 -4.58
N VAL A 315 -23.03 3.93 -3.30
CA VAL A 315 -22.09 4.16 -2.20
C VAL A 315 -22.44 3.25 -1.05
N ARG A 316 -21.41 2.68 -0.41
CA ARG A 316 -21.50 1.96 0.85
C ARG A 316 -20.65 2.64 1.91
N PHE A 317 -21.31 3.09 2.97
CA PHE A 317 -20.66 3.64 4.16
C PHE A 317 -20.50 2.56 5.23
N PHE A 318 -19.32 2.50 5.84
CA PHE A 318 -19.02 1.57 6.93
C PHE A 318 -19.02 2.25 8.31
N GLY A 319 -18.78 3.57 8.35
CA GLY A 319 -18.88 4.42 9.53
C GLY A 319 -20.23 5.14 9.65
N SER A 320 -20.31 6.06 10.61
CA SER A 320 -21.42 7.01 10.74
C SER A 320 -21.27 8.12 9.69
N THR A 321 -22.37 8.50 9.06
CA THR A 321 -22.41 9.52 8.01
C THR A 321 -23.65 10.40 8.18
N PRO A 322 -23.56 11.72 7.92
CA PRO A 322 -24.72 12.61 8.03
C PRO A 322 -25.81 12.31 7.00
N ILE A 323 -25.52 11.52 5.97
CA ILE A 323 -26.49 11.13 4.94
C ILE A 323 -27.07 9.73 5.14
N GLN A 324 -26.99 9.14 6.33
CA GLN A 324 -27.53 7.79 6.60
C GLN A 324 -29.01 7.68 6.19
N THR A 325 -29.80 8.72 6.47
CA THR A 325 -31.22 8.81 6.11
C THR A 325 -31.49 8.69 4.61
N PHE A 326 -30.54 9.02 3.73
CA PHE A 326 -30.67 8.79 2.28
C PHE A 326 -30.84 7.29 1.95
N PHE A 327 -30.15 6.43 2.69
CA PHE A 327 -30.12 4.98 2.52
C PHE A 327 -31.24 4.27 3.29
N ASP A 328 -31.69 4.87 4.41
CA ASP A 328 -32.80 4.33 5.20
C ASP A 328 -34.17 4.59 4.51
N GLU A 329 -34.23 5.64 3.68
CA GLU A 329 -35.41 6.01 2.90
C GLU A 329 -35.40 5.35 1.52
N SER A 330 -36.57 5.25 0.89
CA SER A 330 -36.72 4.61 -0.43
C SER A 330 -37.53 5.47 -1.42
N GLY A 331 -37.36 5.21 -2.72
CA GLY A 331 -38.16 5.83 -3.78
C GLY A 331 -38.12 7.36 -3.78
N GLU A 332 -39.29 7.99 -3.75
CA GLU A 332 -39.46 9.45 -3.71
C GLU A 332 -38.81 10.09 -2.49
N SER A 333 -38.94 9.46 -1.32
CA SER A 333 -38.44 10.00 -0.07
C SER A 333 -36.91 10.16 -0.07
N SER A 334 -36.20 9.17 -0.61
CA SER A 334 -34.74 9.22 -0.76
C SER A 334 -34.31 10.33 -1.74
N ARG A 335 -35.07 10.56 -2.83
CA ARG A 335 -34.82 11.66 -3.76
C ARG A 335 -35.02 13.04 -3.11
N LEU A 336 -36.12 13.22 -2.40
CA LEU A 336 -36.39 14.47 -1.67
C LEU A 336 -35.35 14.72 -0.58
N PHE A 337 -34.94 13.68 0.16
CA PHE A 337 -33.87 13.80 1.15
C PHE A 337 -32.57 14.28 0.51
N ARG A 338 -32.19 13.73 -0.66
CA ARG A 338 -30.98 14.18 -1.37
C ARG A 338 -31.04 15.67 -1.69
N ILE A 339 -32.16 16.16 -2.22
CA ILE A 339 -32.32 17.60 -2.53
C ILE A 339 -32.30 18.42 -1.23
N TRP A 340 -33.06 18.02 -0.21
CA TRP A 340 -33.10 18.67 1.10
C TRP A 340 -31.71 18.75 1.74
N PHE A 341 -30.93 17.68 1.69
CA PHE A 341 -29.61 17.61 2.30
C PHE A 341 -28.65 18.60 1.65
N PHE A 342 -28.56 18.59 0.32
CA PHE A 342 -27.65 19.45 -0.42
C PHE A 342 -28.07 20.92 -0.46
N LEU A 343 -29.38 21.20 -0.36
CA LEU A 343 -29.91 22.55 -0.46
C LEU A 343 -30.16 23.22 0.90
N THR A 344 -30.57 22.46 1.92
CA THR A 344 -31.04 23.03 3.20
C THR A 344 -30.22 22.63 4.42
N TYR A 345 -29.61 21.44 4.42
CA TYR A 345 -28.75 21.01 5.52
C TYR A 345 -27.33 21.55 5.31
N LEU A 346 -26.73 21.27 4.15
CA LEU A 346 -25.50 21.93 3.75
C LEU A 346 -25.77 23.42 3.52
N ILE A 347 -24.84 24.24 3.98
CA ILE A 347 -24.92 25.69 3.83
C ILE A 347 -23.87 26.15 2.81
N PRO A 348 -24.12 27.22 2.05
CA PRO A 348 -23.08 27.92 1.31
C PRO A 348 -21.94 28.37 2.23
N TYR A 349 -20.68 28.14 1.85
CA TYR A 349 -19.52 28.46 2.69
C TYR A 349 -19.43 29.95 3.07
N SER A 350 -19.90 30.84 2.20
CA SER A 350 -19.97 32.29 2.47
C SER A 350 -20.81 32.64 3.71
N LEU A 351 -21.75 31.79 4.10
CA LEU A 351 -22.61 31.97 5.27
C LEU A 351 -22.00 31.38 6.55
N LEU A 352 -20.97 30.53 6.44
CA LEU A 352 -20.40 29.78 7.56
C LEU A 352 -19.83 30.66 8.68
N PHE A 353 -19.37 31.87 8.38
CA PHE A 353 -18.85 32.81 9.38
C PHE A 353 -19.67 34.11 9.44
N SER A 354 -20.96 34.05 9.07
CA SER A 354 -21.86 35.21 9.15
C SER A 354 -22.67 35.19 10.45
N SER A 355 -22.44 36.18 11.30
CA SER A 355 -23.22 36.36 12.52
C SER A 355 -24.71 36.60 12.25
N GLU A 356 -25.03 37.32 11.18
CA GLU A 356 -26.40 37.60 10.72
C GLU A 356 -27.09 36.30 10.32
N TYR A 357 -26.36 35.43 9.60
CA TYR A 357 -26.86 34.12 9.25
C TYR A 357 -27.10 33.24 10.48
N TYR A 358 -26.23 33.28 11.49
CA TYR A 358 -26.40 32.48 12.71
C TYR A 358 -27.66 32.91 13.46
N LEU A 359 -27.85 34.21 13.68
CA LEU A 359 -29.04 34.74 14.34
C LEU A 359 -30.30 34.37 13.54
N TRP A 360 -30.24 34.51 12.22
CA TRP A 360 -31.35 34.14 11.35
C TRP A 360 -31.65 32.63 11.37
N ARG A 361 -30.64 31.75 11.40
CA ARG A 361 -30.87 30.31 11.53
C ARG A 361 -31.40 29.91 12.90
N LEU A 362 -30.91 30.56 13.96
CA LEU A 362 -31.35 30.34 15.34
C LEU A 362 -32.77 30.88 15.61
N SER A 363 -33.28 31.80 14.79
CA SER A 363 -34.70 32.20 14.83
C SER A 363 -35.66 31.16 14.23
N ASN A 364 -35.16 29.97 13.89
CA ASN A 364 -35.90 28.83 13.37
C ASN A 364 -36.76 29.17 12.12
N PRO A 365 -36.13 29.60 11.02
CA PRO A 365 -36.83 29.93 9.78
C PRO A 365 -37.43 28.67 9.14
N SER A 366 -38.42 28.84 8.26
CA SER A 366 -39.03 27.71 7.57
C SER A 366 -38.03 27.00 6.63
N VAL A 367 -38.25 25.71 6.37
CA VAL A 367 -37.40 24.96 5.42
C VAL A 367 -37.41 25.58 4.02
N ALA A 368 -38.51 26.21 3.63
CA ALA A 368 -38.64 26.95 2.38
C ALA A 368 -37.73 28.20 2.35
N ASP A 369 -37.70 28.98 3.43
CA ASP A 369 -36.83 30.16 3.53
C ASP A 369 -35.34 29.75 3.53
N ILE A 370 -35.01 28.62 4.17
CA ILE A 370 -33.67 28.01 4.15
C ILE A 370 -33.28 27.62 2.74
N ALA A 371 -34.14 26.87 2.04
CA ALA A 371 -33.89 26.45 0.68
C ALA A 371 -33.66 27.65 -0.25
N GLU A 372 -34.52 28.67 -0.19
CA GLU A 372 -34.43 29.85 -1.05
C GLU A 372 -33.15 30.67 -0.77
N LYS A 373 -32.85 30.94 0.50
CA LYS A 373 -31.64 31.69 0.89
C LYS A 373 -30.37 30.98 0.43
N HIS A 374 -30.30 29.66 0.58
CA HIS A 374 -29.15 28.88 0.16
C HIS A 374 -29.05 28.81 -1.36
N PHE A 375 -30.17 28.61 -2.05
CA PHE A 375 -30.23 28.58 -3.50
C PHE A 375 -29.65 29.86 -4.13
N VAL A 376 -30.13 31.02 -3.68
CA VAL A 376 -29.66 32.34 -4.15
C VAL A 376 -28.16 32.52 -3.89
N SER A 377 -27.68 32.09 -2.73
CA SER A 377 -26.25 32.18 -2.38
C SER A 377 -25.38 31.26 -3.23
N PHE A 378 -25.78 30.01 -3.46
CA PHE A 378 -25.07 29.09 -4.36
C PHE A 378 -25.05 29.61 -5.80
N GLN A 379 -26.17 30.15 -6.28
CA GLN A 379 -26.24 30.75 -7.62
C GLN A 379 -25.29 31.95 -7.76
N SER A 380 -25.23 32.81 -6.75
CA SER A 380 -24.32 33.96 -6.72
C SER A 380 -22.85 33.53 -6.71
N GLN A 381 -22.51 32.52 -5.90
CA GLN A 381 -21.17 31.94 -5.88
C GLN A 381 -20.75 31.39 -7.25
N ARG A 382 -21.65 30.67 -7.94
CA ARG A 382 -21.38 30.16 -9.30
C ARG A 382 -21.16 31.23 -10.34
N ARG A 383 -21.94 32.31 -10.30
CA ARG A 383 -21.72 33.46 -11.18
C ARG A 383 -20.33 34.07 -10.93
N GLY A 384 -19.93 34.21 -9.66
CA GLY A 384 -18.58 34.68 -9.30
C GLY A 384 -17.47 33.77 -9.79
N GLU A 385 -17.62 32.45 -9.67
CA GLU A 385 -16.62 31.47 -10.11
C GLU A 385 -16.43 31.44 -11.63
N ARG A 386 -17.50 31.61 -12.43
CA ARG A 386 -17.41 31.70 -13.90
C ARG A 386 -16.64 32.92 -14.39
N LEU A 387 -16.59 33.99 -13.61
CA LEU A 387 -15.87 35.22 -13.96
C LEU A 387 -14.37 35.12 -13.67
N VAL A 388 -13.94 34.14 -12.85
CA VAL A 388 -12.53 33.93 -12.50
C VAL A 388 -12.01 32.75 -13.33
N ASP A 389 -11.43 33.07 -14.48
CA ASP A 389 -10.88 32.11 -15.44
C ASP A 389 -9.71 31.31 -14.82
N LYS A 390 -10.01 30.20 -14.15
CA LYS A 390 -8.99 29.34 -13.51
C LYS A 390 -8.57 28.26 -14.49
N LYS A 391 -7.36 28.42 -15.06
CA LYS A 391 -6.67 27.33 -15.77
C LYS A 391 -6.59 26.09 -14.86
N PRO A 392 -6.94 24.89 -15.37
CA PRO A 392 -6.85 23.66 -14.59
C PRO A 392 -5.40 23.40 -14.15
N VAL A 393 -5.25 22.74 -13.01
CA VAL A 393 -3.96 22.28 -12.48
C VAL A 393 -3.30 21.36 -13.51
N PRO A 394 -1.98 21.49 -13.80
CA PRO A 394 -1.30 20.67 -14.77
C PRO A 394 -1.50 19.17 -14.50
N GLU A 395 -1.90 18.44 -15.54
CA GLU A 395 -2.20 17.01 -15.44
C GLU A 395 -0.93 16.17 -15.39
N THR A 396 -0.90 15.19 -14.48
CA THR A 396 -0.06 13.99 -14.61
C THR A 396 -0.93 12.87 -15.15
N SER A 397 -0.46 12.20 -16.20
CA SER A 397 -1.15 11.07 -16.83
C SER A 397 -1.59 10.04 -15.78
N GLY A 398 -2.88 9.71 -15.79
CA GLY A 398 -3.49 8.76 -14.86
C GLY A 398 -2.82 7.40 -14.98
N ARG A 399 -2.07 7.00 -13.96
CA ARG A 399 -1.50 5.66 -13.83
C ARG A 399 -2.11 4.99 -12.63
N THR A 400 -2.40 3.71 -12.75
CA THR A 400 -2.62 2.85 -11.59
C THR A 400 -1.28 2.29 -11.15
N LEU A 401 -1.10 2.09 -9.84
CA LEU A 401 0.08 1.47 -9.27
C LEU A 401 -0.35 0.29 -8.41
N GLU A 402 0.19 -0.89 -8.70
CA GLU A 402 0.09 -2.03 -7.79
C GLU A 402 1.06 -1.82 -6.63
N VAL A 403 0.52 -1.73 -5.43
CA VAL A 403 1.30 -1.67 -4.19
C VAL A 403 1.30 -3.08 -3.58
N ASP A 404 2.44 -3.75 -3.64
CA ASP A 404 2.62 -5.05 -3.01
C ASP A 404 2.64 -4.94 -1.49
N ALA A 405 2.09 -5.94 -0.80
CA ALA A 405 2.25 -6.05 0.65
C ALA A 405 3.76 -6.19 0.99
N PRO A 406 4.29 -5.48 2.00
CA PRO A 406 5.71 -5.56 2.37
C PRO A 406 6.19 -6.99 2.59
N ASN A 407 5.33 -7.84 3.16
CA ASN A 407 5.64 -9.24 3.46
C ASN A 407 5.71 -10.10 2.19
N LYS A 408 4.92 -9.81 1.15
CA LYS A 408 4.92 -10.59 -0.09
C LYS A 408 6.24 -10.49 -0.84
N LEU A 409 6.85 -9.29 -0.86
CA LEU A 409 8.18 -9.09 -1.44
C LEU A 409 9.28 -9.80 -0.63
N LEU A 410 9.14 -9.82 0.70
CA LEU A 410 10.02 -10.59 1.57
C LEU A 410 9.84 -12.10 1.37
N ASP A 411 8.62 -12.59 1.25
CA ASP A 411 8.29 -14.00 1.01
C ASP A 411 8.83 -14.47 -0.35
N GLU A 412 8.69 -13.65 -1.40
CA GLU A 412 9.29 -13.92 -2.72
C GLU A 412 10.83 -13.95 -2.66
N LEU A 413 11.46 -13.02 -1.92
CA LEU A 413 12.91 -13.04 -1.68
C LEU A 413 13.35 -14.29 -0.90
N PHE A 414 12.63 -14.66 0.15
CA PHE A 414 12.92 -15.85 0.95
C PHE A 414 12.77 -17.13 0.12
N ASN A 415 11.71 -17.24 -0.69
CA ASN A 415 11.47 -18.40 -1.55
C ASN A 415 12.52 -18.51 -2.67
N LEU A 416 12.90 -17.41 -3.32
CA LEU A 416 13.95 -17.40 -4.34
C LEU A 416 15.32 -17.76 -3.74
N ARG A 417 15.66 -17.24 -2.56
CA ARG A 417 16.90 -17.62 -1.85
C ARG A 417 16.94 -19.12 -1.54
N ARG A 418 15.82 -19.69 -1.10
CA ARG A 418 15.72 -21.14 -0.85
C ARG A 418 15.93 -21.94 -2.14
N GLN A 419 15.26 -21.56 -3.24
CA GLN A 419 15.41 -22.25 -4.52
C GLN A 419 16.85 -22.18 -5.07
N CYS A 420 17.52 -21.03 -4.95
CA CYS A 420 18.94 -20.92 -5.32
C CYS A 420 19.83 -21.85 -4.49
N ALA A 421 19.59 -21.95 -3.17
CA ALA A 421 20.36 -22.84 -2.29
C ALA A 421 20.15 -24.34 -2.63
N GLU A 422 18.90 -24.73 -2.93
CA GLU A 422 18.56 -26.09 -3.36
C GLU A 422 19.25 -26.47 -4.68
N GLN A 423 19.24 -25.56 -5.67
CA GLN A 423 19.92 -25.80 -6.95
C GLN A 423 21.43 -25.88 -6.80
N ASN A 424 22.05 -25.01 -6.00
CA ASN A 424 23.49 -25.08 -5.73
C ASN A 424 23.90 -26.40 -5.04
N THR A 425 23.05 -26.90 -4.15
CA THR A 425 23.26 -28.21 -3.51
C THR A 425 23.20 -29.34 -4.54
N ARG A 426 22.22 -29.31 -5.45
CA ARG A 426 22.09 -30.29 -6.54
C ARG A 426 23.28 -30.27 -7.50
N ILE A 427 23.76 -29.09 -7.88
CA ILE A 427 24.97 -28.94 -8.71
C ILE A 427 26.18 -29.57 -8.01
N SER A 428 26.35 -29.31 -6.72
CA SER A 428 27.47 -29.86 -5.92
C SER A 428 27.43 -31.40 -5.84
N GLN A 429 26.23 -31.98 -5.69
CA GLN A 429 26.04 -33.44 -5.70
C GLN A 429 26.39 -34.04 -7.06
N LEU A 430 25.90 -33.45 -8.16
CA LEU A 430 26.22 -33.91 -9.51
C LEU A 430 27.72 -33.79 -9.83
N GLN A 431 28.37 -32.72 -9.39
CA GLN A 431 29.82 -32.56 -9.52
C GLN A 431 30.58 -33.67 -8.77
N THR A 432 30.13 -34.04 -7.58
CA THR A 432 30.73 -35.13 -6.80
C THR A 432 30.61 -36.47 -7.54
N PHE A 433 29.42 -36.79 -8.07
CA PHE A 433 29.21 -38.02 -8.85
C PHE A 433 30.04 -38.08 -10.13
N ILE A 434 30.18 -36.95 -10.83
CA ILE A 434 31.03 -36.86 -12.03
C ILE A 434 32.49 -37.10 -11.66
N LEU A 435 32.99 -36.47 -10.58
CA LEU A 435 34.38 -36.64 -10.12
C LEU A 435 34.67 -38.09 -9.69
N ASP A 436 33.75 -38.73 -8.97
CA ASP A 436 33.89 -40.13 -8.56
C ASP A 436 33.95 -41.06 -9.78
N ARG A 437 33.13 -40.79 -10.80
CA ARG A 437 33.17 -41.55 -12.07
C ARG A 437 34.43 -41.30 -12.86
N ASP A 438 34.92 -40.07 -12.93
CA ASP A 438 36.18 -39.73 -13.60
C ASP A 438 37.35 -40.47 -12.95
N ARG A 439 37.36 -40.55 -11.62
CA ARG A 439 38.35 -41.33 -10.88
C ARG A 439 38.26 -42.81 -11.23
N TRP A 440 37.06 -43.39 -11.24
CA TRP A 440 36.87 -44.80 -11.57
C TRP A 440 37.30 -45.12 -13.01
N ILE A 441 37.00 -44.25 -13.97
CA ILE A 441 37.46 -44.37 -15.36
C ILE A 441 38.99 -44.30 -15.40
N SER A 442 39.61 -43.32 -14.73
CA SER A 442 41.07 -43.14 -14.72
C SER A 442 41.82 -44.31 -14.09
N ASP A 443 41.37 -44.81 -12.92
CA ASP A 443 42.00 -45.94 -12.23
C ASP A 443 41.98 -47.19 -13.15
N ARG A 444 40.89 -47.36 -13.89
CA ARG A 444 40.69 -48.51 -14.78
C ARG A 444 41.45 -48.40 -16.10
N ASP A 445 41.53 -47.22 -16.70
CA ASP A 445 42.41 -46.95 -17.85
C ASP A 445 43.89 -47.26 -17.48
N GLY A 446 44.27 -46.97 -16.23
CA GLY A 446 45.55 -47.40 -15.67
C GLY A 446 45.73 -48.92 -15.70
N TRP A 447 44.75 -49.68 -15.18
CA TRP A 447 44.80 -51.15 -15.20
C TRP A 447 44.82 -51.73 -16.62
N ILE A 448 44.08 -51.15 -17.56
CA ILE A 448 44.10 -51.57 -18.97
C ILE A 448 45.50 -51.38 -19.56
N LYS A 449 46.11 -50.22 -19.32
CA LYS A 449 47.46 -49.92 -19.81
C LYS A 449 48.52 -50.86 -19.24
N GLU A 450 48.46 -51.16 -17.94
CA GLU A 450 49.34 -52.13 -17.31
C GLU A 450 49.17 -53.52 -17.94
N ARG A 451 47.93 -53.97 -18.11
CA ARG A 451 47.64 -55.27 -18.73
C ARG A 451 48.13 -55.34 -20.18
N ASP A 452 47.93 -54.30 -20.98
CA ASP A 452 48.33 -54.29 -22.38
C ASP A 452 49.87 -54.36 -22.51
N GLN A 453 50.61 -53.73 -21.59
CA GLN A 453 52.08 -53.91 -21.49
C GLN A 453 52.46 -55.36 -21.18
N TRP A 454 51.76 -56.02 -20.24
CA TRP A 454 51.99 -57.43 -19.94
C TRP A 454 51.73 -58.34 -21.15
N ILE A 455 50.71 -58.05 -21.95
CA ILE A 455 50.41 -58.80 -23.18
C ILE A 455 51.52 -58.60 -24.21
N GLU A 456 51.97 -57.36 -24.43
CA GLU A 456 53.06 -57.06 -25.36
C GLU A 456 54.37 -57.78 -24.99
N GLU A 457 54.73 -57.77 -23.70
CA GLU A 457 55.91 -58.48 -23.18
C GLU A 457 55.80 -60.00 -23.36
N ARG A 458 54.62 -60.57 -23.10
CA ARG A 458 54.35 -62.00 -23.29
C ARG A 458 54.44 -62.38 -24.77
N ASP A 459 53.81 -61.61 -25.65
CA ASP A 459 53.79 -61.90 -27.08
C ASP A 459 55.20 -61.75 -27.69
N ALA A 460 56.04 -60.85 -27.14
CA ALA A 460 57.45 -60.79 -27.49
C ALA A 460 58.22 -62.06 -27.10
N ARG A 461 57.94 -62.66 -25.92
CA ARG A 461 58.55 -63.95 -25.52
C ARG A 461 58.11 -65.10 -26.41
N ILE A 462 56.84 -65.15 -26.80
CA ILE A 462 56.32 -66.18 -27.72
C ILE A 462 57.04 -66.11 -29.06
N ARG A 463 57.20 -64.91 -29.64
CA ARG A 463 57.94 -64.72 -30.89
C ARG A 463 59.38 -65.24 -30.82
N VAL A 464 60.08 -65.02 -29.70
CA VAL A 464 61.45 -65.53 -29.50
C VAL A 464 61.48 -67.07 -29.47
N LEU A 465 60.51 -67.69 -28.79
CA LEU A 465 60.40 -69.15 -28.72
C LEU A 465 60.06 -69.77 -30.09
N GLU A 466 59.16 -69.15 -30.85
CA GLU A 466 58.82 -69.57 -32.22
C GLU A 466 60.04 -69.50 -33.16
N THR A 467 60.90 -68.50 -33.00
CA THR A 467 62.12 -68.36 -33.80
C THR A 467 63.15 -69.46 -33.47
N CYS A 468 63.31 -69.83 -32.20
CA CYS A 468 64.16 -70.95 -31.78
C CYS A 468 63.63 -72.32 -32.25
N GLY A 469 62.30 -72.51 -32.31
CA GLY A 469 61.69 -73.75 -32.79
C GLY A 469 61.90 -74.01 -34.29
N ILE A 470 62.02 -72.95 -35.10
CA ILE A 470 62.26 -73.05 -36.55
C ILE A 470 63.72 -73.47 -36.83
N GLU A 471 64.69 -73.04 -36.01
CA GLU A 471 66.10 -73.44 -36.15
C GLU A 471 66.34 -74.92 -35.82
N HIS A 472 65.54 -75.50 -34.92
CA HIS A 472 65.65 -76.93 -34.56
C HIS A 472 65.10 -77.86 -35.65
N ASN A 473 64.06 -77.44 -36.37
CA ASN A 473 63.44 -78.23 -37.45
C ASN A 473 64.21 -78.21 -38.79
N ALA A 474 65.24 -77.37 -38.94
CA ALA A 474 66.06 -77.29 -40.17
C ALA A 474 67.24 -78.28 -40.21
N SER A 475 67.51 -79.03 -39.13
CA SER A 475 68.76 -79.80 -38.94
C SER A 475 68.63 -81.33 -39.07
N SER A 476 67.50 -81.86 -39.54
CA SER A 476 67.33 -83.31 -39.74
C SER A 476 66.61 -83.61 -41.04
N GLU A 477 67.37 -84.06 -42.07
CA GLU A 477 67.03 -85.20 -42.94
C GLU A 477 67.95 -85.27 -44.18
N ARG A 478 68.82 -86.31 -44.23
CA ARG A 478 69.25 -87.10 -45.42
C ARG A 478 70.49 -88.00 -45.08
N PRO A 479 70.76 -89.12 -45.80
CA PRO A 479 70.01 -90.38 -45.73
C PRO A 479 70.93 -91.65 -45.64
N ASP A 480 70.28 -92.81 -45.59
CA ASP A 480 70.73 -94.15 -46.04
C ASP A 480 71.66 -95.03 -45.20
N GLY A 481 71.19 -96.28 -44.99
CA GLY A 481 72.05 -97.46 -44.86
C GLY A 481 71.72 -98.40 -43.70
N ARG A 482 70.69 -99.26 -43.85
CA ARG A 482 70.20 -100.07 -42.71
C ARG A 482 71.04 -101.29 -42.34
N SER A 483 71.39 -101.44 -41.05
CA SER A 483 72.02 -102.64 -40.47
C SER A 483 71.63 -102.87 -38.99
N ALA A 484 71.76 -104.09 -38.47
CA ALA A 484 71.20 -104.59 -37.20
C ALA A 484 71.59 -103.86 -35.89
N ALA A 485 72.50 -102.87 -35.91
CA ALA A 485 72.69 -101.93 -34.79
C ALA A 485 71.56 -100.89 -34.69
N GLU A 486 70.80 -100.70 -35.77
CA GLU A 486 69.67 -99.78 -35.86
C GLU A 486 68.44 -100.25 -35.13
N GLU A 487 68.29 -101.55 -34.82
CA GLU A 487 67.09 -102.04 -34.12
C GLU A 487 67.09 -101.61 -32.64
N LEU A 488 68.28 -101.48 -32.03
CA LEU A 488 68.47 -100.90 -30.69
C LEU A 488 68.34 -99.36 -30.70
N ALA A 489 68.90 -98.71 -31.73
CA ALA A 489 68.74 -97.26 -31.91
C ALA A 489 67.30 -96.87 -32.30
N LEU A 490 66.56 -97.74 -32.97
CA LEU A 490 65.13 -97.59 -33.26
C LEU A 490 64.33 -97.73 -31.97
N ASN A 491 64.72 -98.60 -31.05
CA ASN A 491 64.09 -98.72 -29.73
C ASN A 491 64.36 -97.47 -28.85
N ASP A 492 65.59 -96.98 -28.81
CA ASP A 492 65.91 -95.72 -28.11
C ASP A 492 65.25 -94.51 -28.77
N ARG A 493 65.16 -94.50 -30.10
CA ARG A 493 64.42 -93.50 -30.87
C ARG A 493 62.91 -93.60 -30.64
N ASN A 494 62.35 -94.78 -30.46
CA ASN A 494 60.95 -94.99 -30.10
C ASN A 494 60.67 -94.51 -28.67
N VAL A 495 61.57 -94.75 -27.71
CA VAL A 495 61.47 -94.20 -26.35
C VAL A 495 61.61 -92.67 -26.36
N ALA A 496 62.47 -92.11 -27.21
CA ALA A 496 62.56 -90.65 -27.40
C ALA A 496 61.31 -90.09 -28.11
N LEU A 497 60.74 -90.82 -29.07
CA LEU A 497 59.49 -90.47 -29.73
C LEU A 497 58.32 -90.53 -28.75
N ASP A 498 58.26 -91.51 -27.87
CA ASP A 498 57.23 -91.63 -26.84
C ASP A 498 57.34 -90.50 -25.82
N ARG A 499 58.57 -90.09 -25.45
CA ARG A 499 58.79 -88.90 -24.61
C ARG A 499 58.38 -87.61 -25.32
N LEU A 500 58.77 -87.43 -26.57
CA LEU A 500 58.37 -86.26 -27.37
C LEU A 500 56.86 -86.25 -27.66
N SER A 501 56.24 -87.42 -27.82
CA SER A 501 54.80 -87.55 -27.98
C SER A 501 54.07 -87.24 -26.68
N ALA A 502 54.62 -87.63 -25.52
CA ALA A 502 54.09 -87.26 -24.22
C ALA A 502 54.24 -85.74 -23.95
N GLU A 503 55.40 -85.14 -24.28
CA GLU A 503 55.62 -83.70 -24.19
C GLU A 503 54.72 -82.91 -25.16
N ALA A 504 54.52 -83.42 -26.39
CA ALA A 504 53.60 -82.81 -27.36
C ALA A 504 52.14 -82.90 -26.90
N GLU A 505 51.76 -83.96 -26.19
CA GLU A 505 50.41 -84.10 -25.63
C GLU A 505 50.20 -83.19 -24.42
N VAL A 506 51.21 -83.00 -23.56
CA VAL A 506 51.21 -81.99 -22.49
C VAL A 506 51.08 -80.58 -23.07
N LEU A 507 51.88 -80.23 -24.08
CA LEU A 507 51.80 -78.94 -24.76
C LEU A 507 50.45 -78.73 -25.46
N ARG A 508 49.83 -79.79 -25.99
CA ARG A 508 48.47 -79.72 -26.55
C ARG A 508 47.41 -79.44 -25.48
N LEU A 509 47.53 -80.07 -24.32
CA LEU A 509 46.65 -79.83 -23.18
C LEU A 509 46.82 -78.40 -22.66
N GLU A 510 48.06 -77.91 -22.50
CA GLU A 510 48.34 -76.52 -22.12
C GLU A 510 47.82 -75.51 -23.16
N LEU A 511 47.93 -75.82 -24.45
CA LEU A 511 47.38 -74.99 -25.52
C LEU A 511 45.84 -75.00 -25.52
N ALA A 512 45.22 -76.14 -25.17
CA ALA A 512 43.76 -76.25 -25.04
C ALA A 512 43.25 -75.46 -23.83
N GLU A 513 43.88 -75.58 -22.67
CA GLU A 513 43.60 -74.77 -21.47
C GLU A 513 43.82 -73.27 -21.75
N SER A 514 44.87 -72.91 -22.49
CA SER A 514 45.12 -71.52 -22.91
C SER A 514 44.04 -70.98 -23.85
N LYS A 515 43.47 -71.81 -24.73
CA LYS A 515 42.38 -71.40 -25.63
C LYS A 515 41.06 -71.21 -24.88
N GLU A 516 40.77 -72.06 -23.90
CA GLU A 516 39.61 -71.91 -23.04
C GLU A 516 39.72 -70.66 -22.16
N ALA A 517 40.90 -70.41 -21.57
CA ALA A 517 41.20 -69.17 -20.85
C ALA A 517 41.07 -67.93 -21.74
N GLN A 518 41.44 -68.02 -23.02
CA GLN A 518 41.29 -66.92 -23.98
C GLN A 518 39.83 -66.60 -24.30
N GLU A 519 38.98 -67.61 -24.45
CA GLU A 519 37.55 -67.39 -24.72
C GLU A 519 36.83 -66.83 -23.48
N ILE A 520 37.17 -67.28 -22.27
CA ILE A 520 36.67 -66.71 -21.02
C ILE A 520 37.09 -65.23 -20.89
N ALA A 521 38.37 -64.92 -21.13
CA ALA A 521 38.86 -63.54 -21.08
C ALA A 521 38.19 -62.63 -22.13
N LYS A 522 37.85 -63.19 -23.30
CA LYS A 522 37.13 -62.46 -24.36
C LYS A 522 35.70 -62.15 -23.97
N GLN A 523 34.97 -63.12 -23.40
CA GLN A 523 33.61 -62.92 -22.88
C GLN A 523 33.58 -61.90 -21.73
N GLU A 524 34.54 -61.98 -20.81
CA GLU A 524 34.69 -61.01 -19.72
C GLU A 524 34.98 -59.61 -20.26
N HIS A 525 35.84 -59.48 -21.27
CA HIS A 525 36.11 -58.21 -21.91
C HIS A 525 34.90 -57.60 -22.63
N GLU A 526 34.07 -58.42 -23.27
CA GLU A 526 32.84 -57.95 -23.93
C GLU A 526 31.81 -57.45 -22.91
N ARG A 527 31.64 -58.19 -21.80
CA ARG A 527 30.82 -57.73 -20.66
C ARG A 527 31.33 -56.41 -20.08
N LEU A 528 32.64 -56.28 -19.88
CA LEU A 528 33.23 -55.05 -19.33
C LEU A 528 33.11 -53.86 -20.30
N ARG A 529 33.13 -54.11 -21.62
CA ARG A 529 32.84 -53.08 -22.63
C ARG A 529 31.40 -52.57 -22.54
N GLU A 530 30.43 -53.46 -22.34
CA GLU A 530 29.03 -53.08 -22.15
C GLU A 530 28.82 -52.30 -20.84
N GLU A 531 29.43 -52.74 -19.75
CA GLU A 531 29.42 -52.01 -18.47
C GLU A 531 30.04 -50.60 -18.62
N PHE A 532 31.12 -50.45 -19.39
CA PHE A 532 31.74 -49.15 -19.68
C PHE A 532 30.87 -48.25 -20.55
N ALA A 533 30.23 -48.81 -21.59
CA ALA A 533 29.28 -48.06 -22.41
C ALA A 533 28.12 -47.53 -21.56
N ASN A 534 27.64 -48.33 -20.61
CA ASN A 534 26.60 -47.92 -19.66
C ASN A 534 27.07 -46.81 -18.70
N ILE A 535 28.27 -46.94 -18.11
CA ILE A 535 28.83 -45.91 -17.21
C ILE A 535 29.05 -44.59 -17.95
N ASN A 536 29.55 -44.63 -19.18
CA ASN A 536 29.70 -43.42 -20.00
C ASN A 536 28.37 -42.79 -20.40
N ALA A 537 27.36 -43.60 -20.72
CA ALA A 537 26.01 -43.11 -20.99
C ALA A 537 25.39 -42.45 -19.75
N GLN A 538 25.59 -43.03 -18.57
CA GLN A 538 25.17 -42.44 -17.30
C GLN A 538 25.92 -41.14 -17.00
N LYS A 539 27.24 -41.08 -17.23
CA LYS A 539 28.05 -39.87 -17.07
C LYS A 539 27.57 -38.75 -18.00
N ALA A 540 27.31 -39.07 -19.27
CA ALA A 540 26.76 -38.11 -20.23
C ALA A 540 25.40 -37.56 -19.77
N THR A 541 24.54 -38.42 -19.20
CA THR A 541 23.25 -38.02 -18.64
C THR A 541 23.41 -37.07 -17.45
N GLU A 542 24.33 -37.36 -16.54
CA GLU A 542 24.60 -36.50 -15.37
C GLU A 542 25.23 -35.16 -15.75
N VAL A 543 26.10 -35.13 -16.76
CA VAL A 543 26.64 -33.89 -17.33
C VAL A 543 25.52 -33.04 -17.92
N ALA A 544 24.62 -33.62 -18.71
CA ALA A 544 23.47 -32.90 -19.26
C ALA A 544 22.52 -32.38 -18.17
N LEU A 545 22.28 -33.16 -17.11
CA LEU A 545 21.49 -32.72 -15.95
C LEU A 545 22.17 -31.59 -15.18
N ARG A 546 23.50 -31.62 -15.06
CA ARG A 546 24.30 -30.57 -14.43
C ARG A 546 24.24 -29.28 -15.25
N GLU A 547 24.47 -29.33 -16.55
CA GLU A 547 24.40 -28.17 -17.44
C GLU A 547 23.01 -27.51 -17.39
N LYS A 548 21.95 -28.33 -17.35
CA LYS A 548 20.59 -27.83 -17.17
C LYS A 548 20.40 -27.17 -15.80
N ALA A 549 20.88 -27.78 -14.72
CA ALA A 549 20.80 -27.21 -13.37
C ALA A 549 21.61 -25.90 -13.25
N GLU A 550 22.77 -25.81 -13.89
CA GLU A 550 23.59 -24.60 -13.95
C GLU A 550 22.85 -23.48 -14.71
N SER A 551 22.19 -23.80 -15.83
CA SER A 551 21.36 -22.85 -16.58
C SER A 551 20.18 -22.33 -15.74
N ASP A 552 19.46 -23.23 -15.05
CA ASP A 552 18.36 -22.87 -14.15
C ASP A 552 18.85 -22.01 -12.97
N ALA A 553 20.03 -22.32 -12.41
CA ALA A 553 20.65 -21.55 -11.34
C ALA A 553 21.05 -20.14 -11.79
N VAL A 554 21.55 -19.97 -13.02
CA VAL A 554 21.86 -18.65 -13.61
C VAL A 554 20.58 -17.82 -13.78
N MET A 555 19.49 -18.44 -14.25
CA MET A 555 18.20 -17.76 -14.39
C MET A 555 17.62 -17.33 -13.03
N LEU A 556 17.64 -18.21 -12.03
CA LEU A 556 17.17 -17.90 -10.68
C LEU A 556 18.03 -16.83 -10.01
N SER A 557 19.35 -16.90 -10.15
CA SER A 557 20.28 -15.90 -9.62
C SER A 557 20.08 -14.54 -10.28
N SER A 558 19.83 -14.50 -11.58
CA SER A 558 19.52 -13.26 -12.30
C SER A 558 18.20 -12.64 -11.83
N ARG A 559 17.17 -13.47 -11.59
CA ARG A 559 15.89 -13.01 -11.01
C ARG A 559 16.06 -12.50 -9.58
N LEU A 560 16.83 -13.20 -8.76
CA LEU A 560 17.15 -12.80 -7.39
C LEU A 560 17.89 -11.45 -7.38
N ALA A 561 18.92 -11.29 -8.19
CA ALA A 561 19.68 -10.04 -8.30
C ALA A 561 18.81 -8.86 -8.77
N ALA A 562 17.88 -9.09 -9.70
CA ALA A 562 16.94 -8.07 -10.13
C ALA A 562 15.96 -7.65 -9.00
N LEU A 563 15.52 -8.61 -8.19
CA LEU A 563 14.61 -8.37 -7.07
C LEU A 563 15.33 -7.70 -5.89
N GLU A 564 16.56 -8.10 -5.59
CA GLU A 564 17.45 -7.46 -4.61
C GLU A 564 17.76 -6.02 -5.02
N LEU A 565 18.07 -5.77 -6.29
CA LEU A 565 18.25 -4.41 -6.81
C LEU A 565 16.97 -3.58 -6.69
N ARG A 566 15.79 -4.17 -6.90
CA ARG A 566 14.50 -3.48 -6.70
C ARG A 566 14.28 -3.16 -5.21
N HIS A 567 14.58 -4.09 -4.32
CA HIS A 567 14.51 -3.89 -2.87
C HIS A 567 15.46 -2.78 -2.41
N ASP A 568 16.71 -2.80 -2.87
CA ASP A 568 17.73 -1.80 -2.55
C ASP A 568 17.37 -0.41 -3.09
N ARG A 569 16.78 -0.33 -4.30
CA ARG A 569 16.24 0.93 -4.84
C ARG A 569 15.10 1.47 -3.98
N LEU A 570 14.22 0.61 -3.48
CA LEU A 570 13.13 1.01 -2.58
C LEU A 570 13.67 1.47 -1.22
N LEU A 571 14.63 0.74 -0.64
CA LEU A 571 15.34 1.13 0.58
C LEU A 571 16.10 2.44 0.40
N HIS A 572 16.77 2.62 -0.73
CA HIS A 572 17.48 3.85 -1.05
C HIS A 572 16.53 5.00 -1.28
N ALA A 573 15.40 4.80 -1.97
CA ALA A 573 14.35 5.80 -2.11
C ALA A 573 13.77 6.18 -0.73
N ALA A 574 13.51 5.20 0.15
CA ALA A 574 13.06 5.44 1.51
C ALA A 574 14.10 6.24 2.32
N ARG A 575 15.40 5.93 2.16
CA ARG A 575 16.50 6.68 2.79
C ARG A 575 16.66 8.09 2.20
N ILE A 576 16.50 8.28 0.90
CA ILE A 576 16.50 9.60 0.25
C ILE A 576 15.32 10.41 0.77
N VAL A 577 14.12 9.83 0.85
CA VAL A 577 12.94 10.50 1.42
C VAL A 577 13.20 10.85 2.89
N ALA A 578 13.72 9.93 3.69
CA ALA A 578 14.08 10.20 5.09
C ALA A 578 15.15 11.31 5.21
N SER A 579 16.21 11.25 4.41
CA SER A 579 17.28 12.26 4.38
C SER A 579 16.83 13.59 3.80
N TYR A 580 15.89 13.60 2.86
CA TYR A 580 15.27 14.79 2.31
C TYR A 580 14.35 15.45 3.35
N LEU A 581 13.56 14.65 4.07
CA LEU A 581 12.76 15.13 5.20
C LEU A 581 13.67 15.67 6.31
N GLN A 582 14.77 14.98 6.63
CA GLN A 582 15.75 15.42 7.62
C GLN A 582 16.54 16.66 7.18
N SER A 583 16.93 16.74 5.90
CA SER A 583 17.59 17.90 5.30
C SER A 583 16.64 19.09 5.21
N ARG A 584 15.37 18.89 4.85
CA ARG A 584 14.32 19.92 4.96
C ARG A 584 14.16 20.39 6.40
N LEU A 585 14.15 19.49 7.37
CA LEU A 585 14.15 19.84 8.81
C LEU A 585 15.37 20.70 9.20
N VAL A 586 16.56 20.35 8.74
CA VAL A 586 17.81 21.09 9.02
C VAL A 586 17.86 22.43 8.28
N THR A 587 17.48 22.46 7.00
CA THR A 587 17.47 23.66 6.16
C THR A 587 16.39 24.63 6.64
N THR A 588 15.22 24.14 7.04
CA THR A 588 14.20 24.93 7.71
C THR A 588 14.74 25.48 9.02
N ARG A 589 15.33 24.66 9.90
CA ARG A 589 15.96 25.13 11.16
C ARG A 589 17.07 26.17 10.92
N TRP A 590 17.88 26.01 9.88
CA TRP A 590 18.95 26.95 9.53
C TRP A 590 18.40 28.25 8.96
N ARG A 591 17.45 28.19 8.03
CA ARG A 591 16.76 29.38 7.50
C ARG A 591 16.00 30.13 8.60
N THR A 592 15.34 29.41 9.52
CA THR A 592 14.70 30.01 10.70
C THR A 592 15.71 30.70 11.60
N ARG A 593 16.87 30.07 11.89
CA ARG A 593 17.95 30.70 12.67
C ARG A 593 18.56 31.90 11.97
N HIS A 594 18.75 31.84 10.65
CA HIS A 594 19.31 32.93 9.86
C HIS A 594 18.33 34.11 9.76
N LEU A 595 17.04 33.86 9.59
CA LEU A 595 16.00 34.89 9.66
C LEU A 595 15.90 35.52 11.05
N VAL A 596 15.95 34.72 12.12
CA VAL A 596 15.97 35.22 13.50
C VAL A 596 17.22 36.07 13.78
N ALA A 597 18.37 35.69 13.21
CA ALA A 597 19.60 36.47 13.32
C ALA A 597 19.53 37.79 12.52
N MET A 598 18.94 37.77 11.32
CA MET A 598 18.71 38.97 10.50
C MET A 598 17.72 39.94 11.15
N LEU A 599 16.64 39.43 11.74
CA LEU A 599 15.64 40.24 12.43
C LEU A 599 16.21 40.91 13.70
N LYS A 600 17.12 40.24 14.42
CA LYS A 600 17.84 40.82 15.57
C LYS A 600 18.90 41.87 15.20
N LEU A 601 19.23 42.01 13.92
CA LEU A 601 20.15 43.04 13.40
C LEU A 601 19.39 44.25 12.82
N CYS A 602 18.06 44.20 12.77
CA CYS A 602 17.19 45.27 12.28
C CYS A 602 16.38 45.96 13.40
N ASP A 603 16.56 45.53 14.64
CA ASP A 603 16.28 46.30 15.88
C ASP A 603 17.60 46.88 16.40
#